data_AF-A0A4D7CWE1-F1
#
_entry.id   AF-A0A4D7CWE1-F1
#
_cell.length_a   1.000
_cell.length_b   1.000
_cell.length_c   1.000
_cell.angle_alpha   90.00
_cell.angle_beta   90.00
_cell.angle_gamma   90.00
#
_symmetry.space_group_name_H-M   'P 1'
#
loop_
_entity.id
_entity.type
_entity.pdbx_description
1 polymer ?
#
loop_
_entity_poly.entity_id
_entity_poly.type
_entity_poly.pdbx_seq_one_letter_code
_entity_poly.pdbx_strand_id
1 'polypeptide(L)'
;MQESITNFITDNKDILITIIFSFVAIILALDEDALDKKYQKKIILVIYCMMYYLLIISNNIISVNKAMVYSLVMLGIVLIFFTINVSYSNEKKYLERELSVLDYFFLNFMKSFFITKYYIFILFVIIERLINGIPKGYSNTITILEFSFMILIPIYHLLSNSNDCFGTVEFSKTRDTVLENSKLVIKKTDEELMEISRLLSLLVYLEDKMLFDRKEVCVTLPSLLEGRKKYRCRILQSNSTKANDNKSLIRYSFKLVRSPLKALRTLKKYKRGYSTLLTQYIRISCMYPNSYNYTFRRKLFVEHIYCKLFYKSWRRFFVRIKFLGEDKSFDYVRTLTLLAYYKKVLEEPINELELINKLQSSGSKEILVEIANCFYEINGEHHIYREDLINRIYSSIHIYKNSIR
;
A
#
# COMPACT_ATOMS: atom_id res chain seq x y z
N MET A 1 -20.37 -7.34 48.90
CA MET A 1 -19.68 -7.37 47.59
C MET A 1 -20.64 -7.24 46.40
N GLN A 2 -21.81 -7.92 46.40
CA GLN A 2 -22.91 -7.59 45.46
C GLN A 2 -23.54 -6.21 45.76
N GLU A 3 -23.66 -5.82 47.03
CA GLU A 3 -24.20 -4.51 47.45
C GLU A 3 -23.38 -3.30 46.98
N SER A 4 -22.05 -3.39 46.87
CA SER A 4 -21.25 -2.23 46.45
C SER A 4 -21.36 -1.94 44.95
N ILE A 5 -21.60 -2.99 44.14
CA ILE A 5 -21.83 -2.86 42.69
C ILE A 5 -23.25 -2.32 42.44
N THR A 6 -24.24 -2.81 43.18
CA THR A 6 -25.62 -2.31 43.05
C THR A 6 -25.72 -0.86 43.50
N ASN A 7 -25.09 -0.50 44.62
CA ASN A 7 -25.08 0.87 45.14
C ASN A 7 -24.37 1.86 44.21
N PHE A 8 -23.24 1.48 43.60
CA PHE A 8 -22.55 2.35 42.63
C PHE A 8 -23.34 2.54 41.32
N ILE A 9 -23.99 1.48 40.83
CA ILE A 9 -24.87 1.57 39.65
C ILE A 9 -26.09 2.42 39.98
N THR A 10 -26.68 2.34 41.17
CA THR A 10 -27.77 3.24 41.57
C THR A 10 -27.34 4.68 41.72
N ASP A 11 -26.15 4.95 42.25
CA ASP A 11 -25.68 6.32 42.53
C ASP A 11 -25.18 7.06 41.27
N ASN A 12 -24.73 6.35 40.24
CA ASN A 12 -24.23 6.94 38.98
C ASN A 12 -25.07 6.56 37.75
N LYS A 13 -26.28 6.03 37.98
CA LYS A 13 -27.22 5.58 36.93
C LYS A 13 -27.49 6.68 35.91
N ASP A 14 -27.69 7.90 36.39
CA ASP A 14 -28.02 9.04 35.54
C ASP A 14 -26.84 9.50 34.70
N ILE A 15 -25.61 9.45 35.23
CA ILE A 15 -24.40 9.76 34.46
C ILE A 15 -24.17 8.70 33.38
N LEU A 16 -24.32 7.41 33.73
CA LEU A 16 -24.15 6.31 32.79
C LEU A 16 -25.22 6.34 31.68
N ILE A 17 -26.49 6.56 32.05
CA ILE A 17 -27.61 6.68 31.12
C ILE A 17 -27.44 7.92 30.24
N THR A 18 -27.04 9.07 30.81
CA THR A 18 -26.84 10.31 30.05
C THR A 18 -25.69 10.19 29.07
N ILE A 19 -24.61 9.50 29.45
CA ILE A 19 -23.49 9.21 28.55
C ILE A 19 -23.96 8.28 27.42
N ILE A 20 -24.67 7.19 27.74
CA ILE A 20 -25.24 6.27 26.74
C ILE A 20 -26.22 7.00 25.81
N PHE A 21 -27.10 7.85 26.34
CA PHE A 21 -28.06 8.61 25.55
C PHE A 21 -27.38 9.68 24.69
N SER A 22 -26.36 10.35 25.21
CA SER A 22 -25.54 11.30 24.45
C SER A 22 -24.80 10.58 23.31
N PHE A 23 -24.33 9.35 23.55
CA PHE A 23 -23.74 8.51 22.51
C PHE A 23 -24.75 8.08 21.46
N VAL A 24 -25.94 7.62 21.86
CA VAL A 24 -27.02 7.26 20.92
C VAL A 24 -27.44 8.49 20.10
N ALA A 25 -27.57 9.66 20.73
CA ALA A 25 -27.88 10.91 20.05
C ALA A 25 -26.79 11.34 19.05
N ILE A 26 -25.51 11.24 19.41
CA ILE A 26 -24.39 11.52 18.50
C ILE A 26 -24.32 10.51 17.34
N ILE A 27 -24.62 9.23 17.60
CA ILE A 27 -24.68 8.17 16.57
C ILE A 27 -25.85 8.40 15.59
N LEU A 28 -26.97 8.91 16.08
CA LEU A 28 -28.17 9.24 15.30
C LEU A 28 -28.03 10.58 14.54
N ALA A 29 -27.32 11.56 15.09
CA ALA A 29 -27.17 12.91 14.53
C ALA A 29 -26.07 13.08 13.46
N LEU A 30 -25.31 12.04 13.14
CA LEU A 30 -24.33 12.08 12.04
C LEU A 30 -25.03 11.84 10.68
N ASP A 31 -25.39 12.94 10.02
CA ASP A 31 -25.96 12.97 8.66
C ASP A 31 -24.98 12.50 7.57
N GLU A 32 -25.53 12.23 6.39
CA GLU A 32 -24.86 11.61 5.24
C GLU A 32 -23.72 12.47 4.67
N ASP A 33 -22.47 12.06 4.95
CA ASP A 33 -21.27 12.55 4.28
C ASP A 33 -21.05 11.80 2.95
N ALA A 34 -20.77 12.54 1.88
CA ALA A 34 -20.51 12.08 0.51
C ALA A 34 -19.31 11.10 0.32
N LEU A 35 -18.69 10.62 1.40
CA LEU A 35 -17.49 9.76 1.40
C LEU A 35 -17.61 8.51 2.29
N ASP A 36 -18.81 8.12 2.73
CA ASP A 36 -19.08 6.92 3.57
C ASP A 36 -18.29 6.86 4.90
N LYS A 37 -17.77 8.00 5.40
CA LYS A 37 -17.04 8.06 6.67
C LYS A 37 -17.92 7.87 7.91
N LYS A 38 -19.25 7.80 7.74
CA LYS A 38 -20.22 7.55 8.81
C LYS A 38 -19.91 6.26 9.56
N TYR A 39 -19.62 5.18 8.83
CA TYR A 39 -19.28 3.89 9.42
C TYR A 39 -17.97 3.97 10.23
N GLN A 40 -16.99 4.72 9.72
CA GLN A 40 -15.68 4.92 10.36
C GLN A 40 -15.78 5.70 11.67
N LYS A 41 -16.54 6.81 11.68
CA LYS A 41 -16.80 7.61 12.89
C LYS A 41 -17.54 6.79 13.94
N LYS A 42 -18.54 5.98 13.54
CA LYS A 42 -19.26 5.05 14.43
C LYS A 42 -18.32 4.02 15.07
N ILE A 43 -17.42 3.42 14.29
CA ILE A 43 -16.43 2.46 14.81
C ILE A 43 -15.50 3.12 15.85
N ILE A 44 -14.98 4.31 15.55
CA ILE A 44 -14.09 5.04 16.46
C ILE A 44 -14.81 5.31 17.80
N LEU A 45 -16.08 5.72 17.74
CA LEU A 45 -16.90 5.96 18.93
C LEU A 45 -17.14 4.68 19.74
N VAL A 46 -17.50 3.56 19.09
CA VAL A 46 -17.67 2.26 19.76
C VAL A 46 -16.40 1.84 20.49
N ILE A 47 -15.23 2.11 19.92
CA ILE A 47 -13.94 1.80 20.56
C ILE A 47 -13.70 2.66 21.79
N TYR A 48 -13.96 3.96 21.72
CA TYR A 48 -13.87 4.81 22.91
C TYR A 48 -14.79 4.30 24.02
N CYS A 49 -16.02 3.90 23.67
CA CYS A 49 -16.96 3.34 24.65
C CYS A 49 -16.42 2.06 25.28
N MET A 50 -15.89 1.13 24.47
CA MET A 50 -15.29 -0.11 24.99
C MET A 50 -14.06 0.17 25.85
N MET A 51 -13.20 1.10 25.44
CA MET A 51 -12.01 1.47 26.20
C MET A 51 -12.37 2.14 27.53
N TYR A 52 -13.31 3.07 27.52
CA TYR A 52 -13.79 3.74 28.73
C TYR A 52 -14.45 2.76 29.70
N TYR A 53 -15.32 1.87 29.18
CA TYR A 53 -15.93 0.82 29.97
C TYR A 53 -14.89 -0.13 30.60
N LEU A 54 -13.89 -0.55 29.82
CA LEU A 54 -12.81 -1.43 30.30
C LEU A 54 -11.92 -0.73 31.34
N LEU A 55 -11.75 0.59 31.25
CA LEU A 55 -10.96 1.36 32.19
C LEU A 55 -11.69 1.62 33.52
N ILE A 56 -13.00 1.85 33.48
CA ILE A 56 -13.84 1.87 34.69
C ILE A 56 -13.74 0.52 35.41
N ILE A 57 -13.81 -0.59 34.67
CA ILE A 57 -13.66 -1.94 35.22
C ILE A 57 -12.26 -2.15 35.80
N SER A 58 -11.21 -1.70 35.12
CA SER A 58 -9.83 -1.89 35.58
C SER A 58 -9.50 -1.12 36.83
N ASN A 59 -10.09 0.07 37.00
CA ASN A 59 -9.84 0.92 38.17
C ASN A 59 -10.70 0.52 39.38
N ASN A 60 -11.86 -0.10 39.17
CA ASN A 60 -12.80 -0.42 40.25
C ASN A 60 -12.78 -1.89 40.71
N ILE A 61 -12.17 -2.81 39.94
CA ILE A 61 -11.99 -4.21 40.37
C ILE A 61 -10.53 -4.43 40.81
N ILE A 62 -10.30 -4.31 42.12
CA ILE A 62 -8.99 -4.28 42.81
C ILE A 62 -8.09 -5.51 42.58
N SER A 63 -8.53 -6.55 41.88
CA SER A 63 -7.74 -7.78 41.67
C SER A 63 -7.52 -8.18 40.21
N VAL A 64 -8.05 -7.42 39.23
CA VAL A 64 -7.85 -7.79 37.81
C VAL A 64 -6.46 -7.35 37.38
N ASN A 65 -5.62 -8.33 37.03
CA ASN A 65 -4.31 -8.12 36.46
C ASN A 65 -4.43 -7.10 35.31
N LYS A 66 -3.75 -5.94 35.38
CA LYS A 66 -3.76 -4.92 34.32
C LYS A 66 -3.50 -5.53 32.93
N ALA A 67 -2.71 -6.60 32.86
CA ALA A 67 -2.49 -7.39 31.65
C ALA A 67 -3.77 -7.98 31.03
N MET A 68 -4.72 -8.45 31.85
CA MET A 68 -6.01 -8.99 31.42
C MET A 68 -6.90 -7.91 30.79
N VAL A 69 -6.92 -6.71 31.37
CA VAL A 69 -7.65 -5.56 30.81
C VAL A 69 -7.08 -5.18 29.44
N TYR A 70 -5.76 -5.08 29.31
CA TYR A 70 -5.12 -4.86 28.01
C TYR A 70 -5.44 -5.96 27.00
N SER A 71 -5.46 -7.22 27.45
CA SER A 71 -5.79 -8.35 26.58
C SER A 71 -7.23 -8.28 26.07
N LEU A 72 -8.18 -7.79 26.90
CA LEU A 72 -9.58 -7.59 26.53
C LEU A 72 -9.77 -6.39 25.61
N VAL A 73 -9.03 -5.29 25.80
CA VAL A 73 -9.01 -4.16 24.86
C VAL A 73 -8.48 -4.61 23.50
N MET A 74 -7.38 -5.35 23.47
CA MET A 74 -6.82 -5.89 22.22
C MET A 74 -7.77 -6.89 21.57
N LEU A 75 -8.46 -7.72 22.36
CA LEU A 75 -9.50 -8.63 21.85
C LEU A 75 -10.69 -7.86 21.27
N GLY A 76 -11.16 -6.80 21.94
CA GLY A 76 -12.24 -5.94 21.43
C GLY A 76 -11.87 -5.26 20.11
N ILE A 77 -10.64 -4.78 20.00
CA ILE A 77 -10.10 -4.24 18.75
C ILE A 77 -10.10 -5.31 17.65
N VAL A 78 -9.61 -6.53 17.94
CA VAL A 78 -9.61 -7.66 16.99
C VAL A 78 -11.03 -8.05 16.58
N LEU A 79 -11.98 -8.10 17.52
CA LEU A 79 -13.37 -8.45 17.26
C LEU A 79 -14.09 -7.42 16.41
N ILE A 80 -13.85 -6.12 16.63
CA ILE A 80 -14.36 -5.03 15.81
C ILE A 80 -13.82 -5.15 14.38
N PHE A 81 -12.52 -5.41 14.21
CA PHE A 81 -11.96 -5.66 12.90
C PHE A 81 -12.54 -6.92 12.23
N PHE A 82 -12.87 -7.95 13.00
CA PHE A 82 -13.57 -9.14 12.51
C PHE A 82 -14.99 -8.81 12.04
N THR A 83 -15.76 -8.03 12.80
CA THR A 83 -17.13 -7.65 12.43
C THR A 83 -17.17 -6.73 11.20
N ILE A 84 -16.23 -5.79 11.11
CA ILE A 84 -16.05 -4.95 9.92
C ILE A 84 -15.74 -5.80 8.68
N ASN A 85 -14.89 -6.82 8.83
CA ASN A 85 -14.54 -7.75 7.76
C ASN A 85 -15.74 -8.57 7.27
N VAL A 86 -16.57 -9.06 8.19
CA VAL A 86 -17.77 -9.84 7.87
C VAL A 86 -18.82 -8.96 7.18
N SER A 87 -19.05 -7.74 7.68
CA SER A 87 -20.03 -6.80 7.09
C SER A 87 -19.65 -6.36 5.68
N TYR A 88 -18.36 -6.14 5.39
CA TYR A 88 -17.87 -5.71 4.06
C TYR A 88 -17.72 -6.83 3.03
N SER A 89 -17.92 -8.10 3.43
CA SER A 89 -17.84 -9.29 2.56
C SER A 89 -19.08 -9.42 1.64
N ASN A 90 -20.20 -8.81 2.04
CA ASN A 90 -21.50 -9.00 1.38
C ASN A 90 -21.73 -8.11 0.14
N GLU A 91 -20.90 -7.09 -0.09
CA GLU A 91 -20.97 -6.26 -1.29
C GLU A 91 -20.12 -6.83 -2.44
N LYS A 92 -20.51 -6.56 -3.69
CA LYS A 92 -19.99 -7.14 -4.94
C LYS A 92 -18.53 -6.76 -5.26
N LYS A 93 -17.59 -7.11 -4.39
CA LYS A 93 -16.14 -6.90 -4.57
C LYS A 93 -15.50 -8.02 -5.38
N TYR A 94 -15.78 -8.03 -6.67
CA TYR A 94 -15.43 -9.13 -7.56
C TYR A 94 -13.93 -9.44 -7.60
N LEU A 95 -13.09 -8.41 -7.67
CA LEU A 95 -11.64 -8.59 -7.76
C LEU A 95 -11.02 -8.95 -6.39
N GLU A 96 -11.50 -8.38 -5.29
CA GLU A 96 -11.02 -8.68 -3.94
C GLU A 96 -11.26 -10.15 -3.54
N ARG A 97 -12.27 -10.82 -4.13
CA ARG A 97 -12.53 -12.26 -3.93
C ARG A 97 -11.42 -13.17 -4.45
N GLU A 98 -10.53 -12.68 -5.30
CA GLU A 98 -9.35 -13.43 -5.77
C GLU A 98 -8.24 -13.53 -4.71
N LEU A 99 -8.33 -12.74 -3.65
CA LEU A 99 -7.42 -12.83 -2.52
C LEU A 99 -7.69 -14.11 -1.72
N SER A 100 -6.66 -14.62 -1.04
CA SER A 100 -6.92 -15.65 -0.02
C SER A 100 -7.69 -15.01 1.15
N VAL A 101 -8.36 -15.83 1.96
CA VAL A 101 -9.06 -15.35 3.17
C VAL A 101 -8.12 -14.50 4.05
N LEU A 102 -6.87 -14.94 4.23
CA LEU A 102 -5.87 -14.20 5.01
C LEU A 102 -5.47 -12.88 4.35
N ASP A 103 -5.24 -12.86 3.04
CA ASP A 103 -4.88 -11.64 2.32
C ASP A 103 -6.03 -10.62 2.34
N TYR A 104 -7.27 -11.10 2.19
CA TYR A 104 -8.48 -10.28 2.23
C TYR A 104 -8.70 -9.68 3.62
N PHE A 105 -8.60 -10.51 4.67
CA PHE A 105 -8.66 -10.07 6.05
C PHE A 105 -7.59 -9.01 6.34
N PHE A 106 -6.35 -9.27 5.92
CA PHE A 106 -5.25 -8.33 6.10
C PHE A 106 -5.48 -7.02 5.35
N LEU A 107 -5.96 -7.04 4.10
CA LEU A 107 -6.27 -5.83 3.34
C LEU A 107 -7.28 -4.95 4.09
N ASN A 108 -8.39 -5.53 4.52
CA ASN A 108 -9.46 -4.82 5.20
C ASN A 108 -9.06 -4.33 6.59
N PHE A 109 -8.29 -5.14 7.33
CA PHE A 109 -7.68 -4.74 8.60
C PHE A 109 -6.80 -3.50 8.38
N MET A 110 -5.88 -3.56 7.41
CA MET A 110 -4.97 -2.44 7.13
C MET A 110 -5.71 -1.21 6.58
N LYS A 111 -6.73 -1.42 5.75
CA LYS A 111 -7.61 -0.33 5.26
C LYS A 111 -8.25 0.39 6.44
N SER A 112 -8.86 -0.35 7.34
CA SER A 112 -9.50 0.20 8.54
C SER A 112 -8.46 0.86 9.46
N PHE A 113 -7.33 0.19 9.72
CA PHE A 113 -6.22 0.68 10.54
C PHE A 113 -5.74 2.07 10.12
N PHE A 114 -5.51 2.27 8.81
CA PHE A 114 -4.95 3.51 8.27
C PHE A 114 -5.98 4.61 8.07
N ILE A 115 -7.22 4.25 7.74
CA ILE A 115 -8.31 5.20 7.54
C ILE A 115 -8.71 5.84 8.87
N THR A 116 -8.98 5.05 9.90
CA THR A 116 -9.41 5.59 11.21
C THR A 116 -8.23 5.97 12.11
N LYS A 117 -6.99 5.88 11.61
CA LYS A 117 -5.76 6.22 12.34
C LYS A 117 -5.57 5.45 13.66
N TYR A 118 -5.82 4.15 13.69
CA TYR A 118 -5.68 3.32 14.90
C TYR A 118 -4.29 3.35 15.52
N TYR A 119 -3.25 3.71 14.77
CA TYR A 119 -1.91 3.92 15.32
C TYR A 119 -1.88 4.99 16.43
N ILE A 120 -2.82 5.95 16.45
CA ILE A 120 -2.96 6.93 17.54
C ILE A 120 -3.38 6.22 18.85
N PHE A 121 -4.28 5.25 18.77
CA PHE A 121 -4.65 4.41 19.93
C PHE A 121 -3.50 3.52 20.39
N ILE A 122 -2.75 2.92 19.47
CA ILE A 122 -1.58 2.13 19.84
C ILE A 122 -0.56 3.01 20.57
N LEU A 123 -0.31 4.22 20.05
CA LEU A 123 0.57 5.18 20.70
C LEU A 123 0.07 5.56 22.09
N PHE A 124 -1.23 5.74 22.27
CA PHE A 124 -1.84 5.97 23.57
C PHE A 124 -1.55 4.86 24.57
N VAL A 125 -1.79 3.60 24.20
CA VAL A 125 -1.52 2.45 25.07
C VAL A 125 -0.03 2.36 25.43
N ILE A 126 0.86 2.70 24.49
CA ILE A 126 2.31 2.73 24.76
C ILE A 126 2.65 3.84 25.76
N ILE A 127 2.14 5.06 25.56
CA ILE A 127 2.38 6.22 26.44
C ILE A 127 1.85 5.92 27.85
N GLU A 128 0.64 5.38 27.96
CA GLU A 128 0.02 5.03 29.23
C GLU A 128 0.86 4.00 30.00
N ARG A 129 1.45 3.01 29.32
CA ARG A 129 2.41 2.08 29.95
C ARG A 129 3.70 2.74 30.42
N LEU A 130 4.21 3.70 29.66
CA LEU A 130 5.41 4.45 30.05
C LEU A 130 5.13 5.30 31.31
N ILE A 131 3.94 5.92 31.39
CA ILE A 131 3.50 6.69 32.56
C ILE A 131 3.33 5.79 33.79
N ASN A 132 2.67 4.63 33.64
CA ASN A 132 2.51 3.65 34.72
C ASN A 132 3.85 3.06 35.21
N GLY A 133 4.93 3.18 34.44
CA GLY A 133 6.28 2.76 34.82
C GLY A 133 7.00 3.75 35.74
N ILE A 134 6.44 4.94 35.98
CA ILE A 134 7.03 5.97 36.84
C ILE A 134 6.86 5.58 38.33
N PRO A 135 7.90 5.73 39.18
CA PRO A 135 7.83 5.36 40.59
C PRO A 135 6.70 6.04 41.36
N LYS A 136 6.09 5.30 42.30
CA LYS A 136 4.87 5.69 43.07
C LYS A 136 5.00 6.94 43.96
N GLY A 137 6.18 7.53 44.09
CA GLY A 137 6.39 8.77 44.87
C GLY A 137 5.68 10.01 44.33
N TYR A 138 5.09 9.91 43.13
CA TYR A 138 4.41 10.99 42.40
C TYR A 138 2.91 10.69 42.18
N SER A 139 2.27 9.95 43.09
CA SER A 139 0.92 9.37 42.89
C SER A 139 -0.11 10.37 42.35
N ASN A 140 -0.29 11.53 42.99
CA ASN A 140 -1.30 12.51 42.56
C ASN A 140 -0.98 13.13 41.19
N THR A 141 0.28 13.45 40.92
CA THR A 141 0.73 13.99 39.62
C THR A 141 0.58 12.97 38.50
N ILE A 142 0.85 11.69 38.76
CA ILE A 142 0.66 10.60 37.79
C ILE A 142 -0.83 10.43 37.48
N THR A 143 -1.70 10.44 38.49
CA THR A 143 -3.17 10.32 38.29
C THR A 143 -3.75 11.49 37.48
N ILE A 144 -3.33 12.74 37.75
CA ILE A 144 -3.77 13.91 36.97
C ILE A 144 -3.30 13.81 35.52
N LEU A 145 -2.06 13.37 35.31
CA LEU A 145 -1.48 13.19 33.97
C LEU A 145 -2.24 12.11 33.19
N GLU A 146 -2.50 10.96 33.80
CA GLU A 146 -3.28 9.86 33.22
C GLU A 146 -4.68 10.32 32.81
N PHE A 147 -5.39 11.04 33.69
CA PHE A 147 -6.73 11.56 33.42
C PHE A 147 -6.74 12.60 32.29
N SER A 148 -5.72 13.47 32.26
CA SER A 148 -5.57 14.47 31.19
C SER A 148 -5.34 13.81 29.82
N PHE A 149 -4.46 12.81 29.75
CA PHE A 149 -4.22 12.06 28.51
C PHE A 149 -5.45 11.28 28.03
N MET A 150 -6.20 10.72 28.97
CA MET A 150 -7.45 10.00 28.72
C MET A 150 -8.52 10.83 28.04
N ILE A 151 -8.56 12.14 28.29
CA ILE A 151 -9.51 13.06 27.66
C ILE A 151 -8.94 13.66 26.37
N LEU A 152 -7.69 14.15 26.43
CA LEU A 152 -7.09 14.88 25.31
C LEU A 152 -6.86 14.01 24.08
N ILE A 153 -6.50 12.74 24.25
CA ILE A 153 -6.17 11.86 23.12
C ILE A 153 -7.39 11.44 22.30
N PRO A 154 -8.52 11.02 22.91
CA PRO A 154 -9.76 10.79 22.17
C PRO A 154 -10.26 12.04 21.43
N ILE A 155 -10.21 13.21 22.07
CA ILE A 155 -10.59 14.48 21.43
C ILE A 155 -9.68 14.76 20.22
N TYR A 156 -8.36 14.66 20.40
CA TYR A 156 -7.41 14.83 19.31
C TYR A 156 -7.65 13.84 18.18
N HIS A 157 -7.87 12.57 18.50
CA HIS A 157 -8.08 11.52 17.50
C HIS A 157 -9.39 11.70 16.73
N LEU A 158 -10.47 12.13 17.40
CA LEU A 158 -11.75 12.46 16.77
C LEU A 158 -11.61 13.66 15.82
N LEU A 159 -11.01 14.76 16.28
CA LEU A 159 -10.75 15.96 15.46
C LEU A 159 -9.80 15.66 14.28
N SER A 160 -8.79 14.82 14.52
CA SER A 160 -7.87 14.39 13.46
C SER A 160 -8.59 13.56 12.40
N ASN A 161 -9.56 12.72 12.77
CA ASN A 161 -10.34 11.93 11.82
C ASN A 161 -11.44 12.73 11.12
N SER A 162 -12.04 13.74 11.76
CA SER A 162 -13.09 14.57 11.13
C SER A 162 -12.56 15.33 9.92
N ASN A 163 -11.33 15.83 10.01
CA ASN A 163 -10.68 16.61 8.95
C ASN A 163 -9.93 15.74 7.93
N ASP A 164 -9.95 14.42 8.12
CA ASP A 164 -9.19 13.51 7.29
C ASP A 164 -9.92 13.16 6.00
N CYS A 165 -9.24 13.26 4.86
CA CYS A 165 -9.77 12.88 3.55
C CYS A 165 -9.15 11.59 2.99
N PHE A 166 -8.26 10.93 3.74
CA PHE A 166 -7.59 9.72 3.31
C PHE A 166 -8.57 8.58 3.02
N GLY A 167 -8.52 8.04 1.82
CA GLY A 167 -9.29 6.86 1.46
C GLY A 167 -8.86 6.26 0.14
N THR A 168 -9.33 5.03 -0.10
CA THR A 168 -9.10 4.30 -1.34
C THR A 168 -10.39 3.68 -1.86
N VAL A 169 -10.54 3.68 -3.18
CA VAL A 169 -11.59 2.92 -3.86
C VAL A 169 -11.30 1.42 -3.84
N GLU A 170 -12.23 0.65 -4.39
CA GLU A 170 -12.16 -0.80 -4.53
C GLU A 170 -11.21 -1.23 -5.66
N PHE A 171 -10.74 -2.47 -5.61
CA PHE A 171 -9.87 -3.06 -6.63
C PHE A 171 -10.58 -3.07 -7.98
N SER A 172 -11.86 -3.41 -8.02
CA SER A 172 -12.64 -3.46 -9.27
C SER A 172 -12.68 -2.08 -9.95
N LYS A 173 -12.99 -1.01 -9.20
CA LYS A 173 -12.96 0.37 -9.71
C LYS A 173 -11.57 0.77 -10.21
N THR A 174 -10.53 0.44 -9.43
CA THR A 174 -9.13 0.71 -9.81
C THR A 174 -8.76 0.01 -11.12
N ARG A 175 -9.12 -1.28 -11.25
CA ARG A 175 -8.92 -2.08 -12.46
C ARG A 175 -9.62 -1.46 -13.64
N ASP A 176 -10.88 -1.08 -13.48
CA ASP A 176 -11.71 -0.57 -14.57
C ASP A 176 -11.14 0.76 -15.09
N THR A 177 -10.65 1.63 -14.21
CA THR A 177 -9.90 2.83 -14.61
C THR A 177 -8.62 2.49 -15.38
N VAL A 178 -7.86 1.46 -14.98
CA VAL A 178 -6.67 1.03 -15.74
C VAL A 178 -7.07 0.49 -17.12
N LEU A 179 -8.12 -0.33 -17.18
CA LEU A 179 -8.60 -0.94 -18.41
C LEU A 179 -9.16 0.08 -19.39
N GLU A 180 -9.92 1.07 -18.90
CA GLU A 180 -10.48 2.13 -19.72
C GLU A 180 -9.37 2.93 -20.42
N ASN A 181 -8.36 3.38 -19.66
CA ASN A 181 -7.24 4.15 -20.21
C ASN A 181 -6.34 3.33 -21.14
N SER A 182 -6.11 2.05 -20.83
CA SER A 182 -5.30 1.17 -21.71
C SER A 182 -6.03 0.78 -23.00
N LYS A 183 -7.34 0.54 -22.96
CA LYS A 183 -8.15 0.20 -24.15
C LYS A 183 -8.08 1.29 -25.23
N LEU A 184 -8.03 2.56 -24.82
CA LEU A 184 -7.93 3.68 -25.77
C LEU A 184 -6.64 3.62 -26.58
N VAL A 185 -5.52 3.24 -25.94
CA VAL A 185 -4.23 3.10 -26.62
C VAL A 185 -4.19 1.86 -27.51
N ILE A 186 -4.79 0.75 -27.07
CA ILE A 186 -4.71 -0.54 -27.79
C ILE A 186 -5.52 -0.57 -29.09
N LYS A 187 -6.46 0.37 -29.27
CA LYS A 187 -7.22 0.52 -30.53
C LYS A 187 -6.39 1.06 -31.71
N LYS A 188 -5.15 1.50 -31.46
CA LYS A 188 -4.22 2.02 -32.47
C LYS A 188 -3.72 0.94 -33.45
N THR A 189 -3.14 1.38 -34.57
CA THR A 189 -2.57 0.51 -35.60
C THR A 189 -1.36 -0.25 -35.07
N ASP A 190 -0.97 -1.36 -35.72
CA ASP A 190 0.18 -2.15 -35.23
C ASP A 190 1.51 -1.39 -35.31
N GLU A 191 1.66 -0.51 -36.31
CA GLU A 191 2.81 0.40 -36.44
C GLU A 191 2.87 1.39 -35.28
N GLU A 192 1.75 2.02 -34.94
CA GLU A 192 1.65 2.92 -33.79
C GLU A 192 1.94 2.19 -32.47
N LEU A 193 1.44 0.96 -32.31
CA LEU A 193 1.68 0.16 -31.11
C LEU A 193 3.14 -0.26 -30.96
N MET A 194 3.85 -0.48 -32.07
CA MET A 194 5.29 -0.73 -32.05
C MET A 194 6.06 0.51 -31.57
N GLU A 195 5.70 1.69 -32.06
CA GLU A 195 6.32 2.94 -31.63
C GLU A 195 6.02 3.27 -30.15
N ILE A 196 4.78 3.06 -29.71
CA ILE A 196 4.42 3.15 -28.29
C ILE A 196 5.24 2.16 -27.45
N SER A 197 5.48 0.95 -27.97
CA SER A 197 6.29 -0.06 -27.27
C SER A 197 7.74 0.38 -27.11
N ARG A 198 8.30 1.10 -28.09
CA ARG A 198 9.64 1.72 -27.98
C ARG A 198 9.67 2.81 -26.92
N LEU A 199 8.73 3.75 -26.96
CA LEU A 199 8.62 4.82 -25.97
C LEU A 199 8.42 4.30 -24.53
N LEU A 200 7.56 3.29 -24.37
CA LEU A 200 7.35 2.62 -23.09
C LEU A 200 8.61 1.90 -22.60
N SER A 201 9.38 1.30 -23.51
CA SER A 201 10.65 0.64 -23.15
C SER A 201 11.67 1.67 -22.64
N LEU A 202 11.76 2.83 -23.28
CA LEU A 202 12.58 3.96 -22.81
C LEU A 202 12.09 4.47 -21.44
N LEU A 203 10.78 4.66 -21.25
CA LEU A 203 10.20 5.05 -19.97
C LEU A 203 10.58 4.07 -18.85
N VAL A 204 10.44 2.76 -19.11
CA VAL A 204 10.80 1.70 -18.18
C VAL A 204 12.29 1.75 -17.87
N TYR A 205 13.14 1.96 -18.88
CA TYR A 205 14.58 2.08 -18.67
C TYR A 205 14.97 3.27 -17.78
N LEU A 206 14.32 4.41 -17.97
CA LEU A 206 14.60 5.65 -17.24
C LEU A 206 14.10 5.62 -15.78
N GLU A 207 12.86 5.19 -15.56
CA GLU A 207 12.19 5.29 -14.25
C GLU A 207 12.17 3.97 -13.47
N ASP A 208 12.13 2.82 -14.15
CA ASP A 208 11.88 1.53 -13.48
C ASP A 208 12.50 0.31 -14.20
N LYS A 209 13.83 0.34 -14.40
CA LYS A 209 14.57 -0.66 -15.21
C LYS A 209 14.32 -2.12 -14.83
N MET A 210 13.86 -2.41 -13.60
CA MET A 210 13.60 -3.79 -13.17
C MET A 210 12.12 -4.18 -13.26
N LEU A 211 11.27 -3.39 -13.93
CA LEU A 211 9.82 -3.57 -13.98
C LEU A 211 9.38 -4.99 -14.31
N PHE A 212 9.84 -5.52 -15.45
CA PHE A 212 9.44 -6.85 -15.92
C PHE A 212 10.23 -7.99 -15.25
N ASP A 213 11.39 -7.70 -14.67
CA ASP A 213 12.30 -8.70 -14.14
C ASP A 213 12.09 -9.05 -12.65
N ARG A 214 11.51 -8.11 -11.89
CA ARG A 214 11.16 -8.33 -10.49
C ARG A 214 9.94 -9.25 -10.36
N LYS A 215 9.75 -9.89 -9.21
CA LYS A 215 8.52 -10.65 -8.91
C LYS A 215 7.45 -9.83 -8.19
N GLU A 216 7.83 -8.70 -7.61
CA GLU A 216 6.96 -7.86 -6.78
C GLU A 216 6.62 -6.53 -7.47
N VAL A 217 5.62 -5.83 -6.96
CA VAL A 217 5.20 -4.52 -7.50
C VAL A 217 6.09 -3.39 -6.97
N CYS A 218 6.53 -3.53 -5.73
CA CYS A 218 7.39 -2.59 -5.02
C CYS A 218 8.85 -3.02 -5.10
N VAL A 219 9.75 -2.05 -4.97
CA VAL A 219 11.18 -2.32 -4.82
C VAL A 219 11.44 -2.74 -3.36
N THR A 220 11.68 -4.03 -3.15
CA THR A 220 12.15 -4.55 -1.86
C THR A 220 13.67 -4.73 -1.88
N LEU A 221 14.30 -4.71 -0.71
CA LEU A 221 15.75 -4.90 -0.60
C LEU A 221 16.24 -6.21 -1.26
N PRO A 222 15.54 -7.36 -1.11
CA PRO A 222 15.89 -8.58 -1.84
C PRO A 222 15.79 -8.41 -3.35
N SER A 223 14.74 -7.74 -3.85
CA SER A 223 14.56 -7.53 -5.30
C SER A 223 15.68 -6.71 -5.94
N LEU A 224 16.24 -5.74 -5.21
CA LEU A 224 17.41 -4.96 -5.66
C LEU A 224 18.68 -5.81 -5.76
N LEU A 225 18.85 -6.74 -4.83
CA LEU A 225 20.00 -7.65 -4.78
C LEU A 225 19.89 -8.73 -5.86
N GLU A 226 18.70 -9.30 -6.06
CA GLU A 226 18.42 -10.30 -7.10
C GLU A 226 18.48 -9.72 -8.51
N GLY A 227 17.95 -8.51 -8.71
CA GLY A 227 17.97 -7.83 -10.01
C GLY A 227 19.38 -7.66 -10.55
N ARG A 228 20.32 -7.34 -9.67
CA ARG A 228 21.75 -7.25 -10.01
C ARG A 228 22.36 -8.61 -10.37
N LYS A 229 21.95 -9.68 -9.69
CA LYS A 229 22.40 -11.04 -10.01
C LYS A 229 21.92 -11.44 -11.39
N LYS A 230 20.62 -11.29 -11.69
CA LYS A 230 20.04 -11.64 -13.00
C LYS A 230 20.62 -10.82 -14.14
N TYR A 231 20.74 -9.51 -13.97
CA TYR A 231 21.35 -8.62 -14.97
C TYR A 231 22.80 -9.05 -15.29
N ARG A 232 23.60 -9.31 -14.26
CA ARG A 232 24.98 -9.80 -14.44
C ARG A 232 25.06 -11.20 -15.03
N CYS A 233 24.13 -12.10 -14.69
CA CYS A 233 24.07 -13.43 -15.31
C CYS A 233 23.71 -13.35 -16.81
N ARG A 234 22.81 -12.45 -17.23
CA ARG A 234 22.48 -12.27 -18.66
C ARG A 234 23.68 -11.76 -19.45
N ILE A 235 24.43 -10.82 -18.90
CA ILE A 235 25.68 -10.30 -19.49
C ILE A 235 26.72 -11.41 -19.64
N LEU A 236 26.88 -12.21 -18.59
CA LEU A 236 27.81 -13.34 -18.62
C LEU A 236 27.38 -14.38 -19.65
N GLN A 237 26.07 -14.65 -19.79
CA GLN A 237 25.52 -15.56 -20.78
C GLN A 237 25.63 -15.04 -22.22
N SER A 238 25.42 -13.74 -22.46
CA SER A 238 25.58 -13.13 -23.79
C SER A 238 27.04 -13.09 -24.24
N ASN A 239 27.96 -13.00 -23.29
CA ASN A 239 29.41 -12.96 -23.56
C ASN A 239 30.07 -14.35 -23.50
N SER A 240 29.39 -15.36 -22.95
CA SER A 240 29.91 -16.73 -22.85
C SER A 240 29.47 -17.59 -24.03
N THR A 241 30.13 -17.43 -25.17
CA THR A 241 30.20 -18.46 -26.22
C THR A 241 31.18 -19.59 -25.87
N LYS A 242 31.74 -19.62 -24.65
CA LYS A 242 32.67 -20.66 -24.18
C LYS A 242 32.14 -21.33 -22.91
N ALA A 243 31.77 -22.60 -23.06
CA ALA A 243 30.96 -23.41 -22.14
C ALA A 243 31.61 -23.84 -20.80
N ASN A 244 32.65 -23.16 -20.28
CA ASN A 244 33.42 -23.67 -19.13
C ASN A 244 33.35 -22.86 -17.82
N ASP A 245 32.59 -21.75 -17.75
CA ASP A 245 32.62 -20.84 -16.58
C ASP A 245 31.47 -21.00 -15.56
N ASN A 246 30.75 -22.12 -15.55
CA ASN A 246 29.65 -22.33 -14.58
C ASN A 246 30.11 -22.42 -13.11
N LYS A 247 31.39 -22.75 -12.84
CA LYS A 247 31.92 -22.82 -11.46
C LYS A 247 32.29 -21.44 -10.87
N SER A 248 32.54 -20.42 -11.69
CA SER A 248 32.91 -19.08 -11.20
C SER A 248 31.67 -18.26 -10.80
N LEU A 249 30.55 -18.41 -11.52
CA LEU A 249 29.25 -17.78 -11.24
C LEU A 249 28.73 -18.05 -9.83
N ILE A 250 28.89 -19.28 -9.33
CA ILE A 250 28.40 -19.70 -8.01
C ILE A 250 29.25 -19.07 -6.89
N ARG A 251 30.58 -19.02 -7.01
CA ARG A 251 31.46 -18.43 -5.97
C ARG A 251 31.29 -16.92 -5.82
N TYR A 252 30.97 -16.19 -6.88
CA TYR A 252 30.78 -14.74 -6.82
C TYR A 252 29.43 -14.33 -6.19
N SER A 253 28.41 -15.18 -6.30
CA SER A 253 27.07 -14.92 -5.76
C SER A 253 27.03 -14.85 -4.22
N PHE A 254 27.99 -15.51 -3.54
CA PHE A 254 28.09 -15.58 -2.08
C PHE A 254 28.91 -14.45 -1.44
N LYS A 255 29.76 -13.74 -2.19
CA LYS A 255 30.64 -12.70 -1.62
C LYS A 255 29.92 -11.37 -1.34
N LEU A 256 28.66 -11.22 -1.76
CA LEU A 256 27.89 -9.96 -1.69
C LEU A 256 27.13 -9.73 -0.37
N VAL A 257 27.03 -10.73 0.51
CA VAL A 257 26.17 -10.68 1.72
C VAL A 257 26.86 -10.07 2.96
N ARG A 258 28.15 -9.73 2.89
CA ARG A 258 28.94 -9.52 4.11
C ARG A 258 28.94 -8.14 4.77
N SER A 259 28.19 -7.13 4.31
CA SER A 259 28.16 -5.85 5.06
C SER A 259 26.87 -5.02 4.90
N PRO A 260 26.09 -4.79 5.98
CA PRO A 260 24.90 -3.95 5.95
C PRO A 260 25.23 -2.47 5.63
N LEU A 261 26.42 -2.00 5.99
CA LEU A 261 26.91 -0.66 5.68
C LEU A 261 27.14 -0.44 4.17
N LYS A 262 27.60 -1.45 3.44
CA LYS A 262 27.71 -1.39 1.96
C LYS A 262 26.33 -1.42 1.30
N ALA A 263 25.37 -2.18 1.84
CA ALA A 263 23.98 -2.15 1.38
C ALA A 263 23.36 -0.74 1.56
N LEU A 264 23.59 -0.09 2.71
CA LEU A 264 23.16 1.28 3.00
C LEU A 264 23.78 2.34 2.07
N ARG A 265 25.08 2.26 1.78
CA ARG A 265 25.74 3.15 0.80
C ARG A 265 25.21 2.94 -0.62
N THR A 266 24.90 1.69 -0.95
CA THR A 266 24.26 1.34 -2.22
C THR A 266 22.86 1.95 -2.30
N LEU A 267 22.07 1.89 -1.22
CA LEU A 267 20.75 2.52 -1.13
C LEU A 267 20.80 4.04 -1.36
N LYS A 268 21.89 4.72 -0.94
CA LYS A 268 22.09 6.17 -1.21
C LYS A 268 22.31 6.49 -2.71
N LYS A 269 22.98 5.63 -3.48
CA LYS A 269 23.18 5.83 -4.93
C LYS A 269 21.90 5.64 -5.76
N TYR A 270 20.89 4.97 -5.20
CA TYR A 270 19.58 4.75 -5.83
C TYR A 270 18.48 5.60 -5.18
N LYS A 271 18.83 6.79 -4.66
CA LYS A 271 17.90 7.83 -4.21
C LYS A 271 17.00 8.41 -5.33
N ARG A 272 16.85 7.73 -6.48
CA ARG A 272 15.82 8.07 -7.47
C ARG A 272 14.47 7.54 -6.97
N GLY A 273 13.40 8.29 -7.25
CA GLY A 273 12.11 8.20 -6.56
C GLY A 273 11.67 6.78 -6.20
N TYR A 274 11.50 6.49 -4.90
CA TYR A 274 11.19 5.17 -4.35
C TYR A 274 9.85 4.54 -4.82
N SER A 275 9.09 5.19 -5.71
CA SER A 275 7.82 4.65 -6.25
C SER A 275 8.06 4.09 -7.64
N THR A 276 7.74 2.82 -7.85
CA THR A 276 7.73 2.20 -9.18
C THR A 276 6.62 2.78 -10.05
N LEU A 277 6.77 2.74 -11.39
CA LEU A 277 5.74 3.21 -12.33
C LEU A 277 4.35 2.63 -12.01
N LEU A 278 4.31 1.34 -11.63
CA LEU A 278 3.08 0.67 -11.20
C LEU A 278 2.47 1.32 -9.96
N THR A 279 3.27 1.52 -8.90
CA THR A 279 2.78 2.16 -7.68
C THR A 279 2.36 3.61 -7.91
N GLN A 280 3.06 4.34 -8.80
CA GLN A 280 2.72 5.71 -9.15
C GLN A 280 1.35 5.77 -9.82
N TYR A 281 1.08 4.90 -10.79
CA TYR A 281 -0.20 4.88 -11.49
C TYR A 281 -1.36 4.41 -10.61
N ILE A 282 -1.18 3.31 -9.87
CA ILE A 282 -2.24 2.78 -9.02
C ILE A 282 -2.62 3.77 -7.94
N ARG A 283 -1.66 4.50 -7.39
CA ARG A 283 -1.92 5.59 -6.44
C ARG A 283 -2.86 6.67 -7.01
N ILE A 284 -2.68 7.04 -8.29
CA ILE A 284 -3.55 8.00 -9.00
C ILE A 284 -4.94 7.42 -9.23
N SER A 285 -5.01 6.12 -9.48
CA SER A 285 -6.25 5.45 -9.83
C SER A 285 -7.09 5.04 -8.61
N CYS A 286 -6.45 4.79 -7.46
CA CYS A 286 -7.13 4.19 -6.31
C CYS A 286 -7.45 5.17 -5.18
N MET A 287 -6.81 6.34 -5.09
CA MET A 287 -6.98 7.26 -3.97
C MET A 287 -8.06 8.31 -4.23
N TYR A 288 -8.76 8.74 -3.19
CA TYR A 288 -9.67 9.88 -3.29
C TYR A 288 -8.91 11.20 -3.53
N PRO A 289 -9.57 12.21 -4.13
CA PRO A 289 -9.02 13.57 -4.21
C PRO A 289 -8.52 14.05 -2.84
N ASN A 290 -7.43 14.82 -2.81
CA ASN A 290 -6.80 15.37 -1.60
C ASN A 290 -6.17 14.34 -0.63
N SER A 291 -6.33 13.02 -0.85
CA SER A 291 -5.63 11.99 -0.07
C SER A 291 -4.10 12.00 -0.27
N TYR A 292 -3.63 12.71 -1.30
CA TYR A 292 -2.22 12.79 -1.70
C TYR A 292 -1.30 13.43 -0.65
N ASN A 293 -1.85 14.31 0.18
CA ASN A 293 -1.12 15.05 1.21
C ASN A 293 -0.62 14.13 2.34
N TYR A 294 -1.20 12.93 2.49
CA TYR A 294 -0.86 11.99 3.55
C TYR A 294 0.31 11.07 3.17
N THR A 295 1.52 11.62 3.08
CA THR A 295 2.75 10.94 2.62
C THR A 295 3.02 9.60 3.30
N PHE A 296 2.97 9.52 4.63
CA PHE A 296 3.24 8.28 5.37
C PHE A 296 2.22 7.18 5.04
N ARG A 297 0.93 7.48 5.16
CA ARG A 297 -0.16 6.51 4.94
C ARG A 297 -0.23 6.08 3.49
N ARG A 298 -0.06 7.01 2.56
CA ARG A 298 0.06 6.74 1.13
C ARG A 298 1.21 5.78 0.83
N LYS A 299 2.40 6.03 1.39
CA LYS A 299 3.57 5.18 1.18
C LYS A 299 3.38 3.79 1.78
N LEU A 300 2.95 3.69 3.04
CA LEU A 300 2.87 2.41 3.73
C LEU A 300 1.64 1.61 3.31
N PHE A 301 0.45 2.20 3.32
CA PHE A 301 -0.77 1.49 2.95
C PHE A 301 -0.92 1.36 1.44
N VAL A 302 -0.94 2.47 0.71
CA VAL A 302 -1.30 2.43 -0.72
C VAL A 302 -0.19 1.77 -1.53
N GLU A 303 1.04 2.23 -1.40
CA GLU A 303 2.13 1.72 -2.23
C GLU A 303 2.54 0.29 -1.82
N HIS A 304 2.70 -0.02 -0.52
CA HIS A 304 3.22 -1.34 -0.11
C HIS A 304 2.16 -2.42 0.10
N ILE A 305 0.94 -2.07 0.54
CA ILE A 305 -0.09 -3.05 0.89
C ILE A 305 -1.13 -3.14 -0.22
N TYR A 306 -1.82 -2.03 -0.51
CA TYR A 306 -2.89 -2.00 -1.49
C TYR A 306 -2.39 -2.42 -2.87
N CYS A 307 -1.33 -1.80 -3.40
CA CYS A 307 -0.80 -2.15 -4.72
C CYS A 307 -0.38 -3.62 -4.76
N LYS A 308 0.34 -4.11 -3.75
CA LYS A 308 0.80 -5.51 -3.73
C LYS A 308 -0.37 -6.50 -3.80
N LEU A 309 -1.41 -6.27 -3.01
CA LEU A 309 -2.60 -7.14 -2.99
C LEU A 309 -3.47 -6.97 -4.23
N PHE A 310 -3.59 -5.76 -4.75
CA PHE A 310 -4.29 -5.46 -6.00
C PHE A 310 -3.71 -6.26 -7.17
N TYR A 311 -2.40 -6.17 -7.41
CA TYR A 311 -1.75 -6.92 -8.49
C TYR A 311 -1.77 -8.43 -8.23
N LYS A 312 -1.68 -8.87 -6.98
CA LYS A 312 -1.79 -10.31 -6.62
C LYS A 312 -3.15 -10.86 -7.02
N SER A 313 -4.23 -10.15 -6.67
CA SER A 313 -5.60 -10.50 -7.03
C SER A 313 -5.80 -10.43 -8.55
N TRP A 314 -5.36 -9.35 -9.20
CA TRP A 314 -5.55 -9.18 -10.64
C TRP A 314 -4.78 -10.19 -11.49
N ARG A 315 -3.59 -10.60 -11.03
CA ARG A 315 -2.84 -11.70 -11.63
C ARG A 315 -3.61 -13.02 -11.53
N ARG A 316 -4.13 -13.37 -10.34
CA ARG A 316 -4.93 -14.60 -10.14
C ARG A 316 -6.17 -14.64 -11.02
N PHE A 317 -6.85 -13.50 -11.12
CA PHE A 317 -7.98 -13.33 -12.02
C PHE A 317 -7.64 -13.73 -13.47
N PHE A 318 -6.52 -13.26 -14.00
CA PHE A 318 -6.11 -13.57 -15.38
C PHE A 318 -5.61 -15.00 -15.56
N VAL A 319 -4.91 -15.56 -14.58
CA VAL A 319 -4.53 -16.98 -14.59
C VAL A 319 -5.78 -17.85 -14.71
N ARG A 320 -6.86 -17.51 -13.97
CA ARG A 320 -8.11 -18.27 -14.00
C ARG A 320 -8.89 -18.13 -15.31
N ILE A 321 -9.02 -16.91 -15.85
CA ILE A 321 -9.93 -16.65 -16.97
C ILE A 321 -9.27 -16.79 -18.34
N LYS A 322 -7.99 -16.43 -18.48
CA LYS A 322 -7.31 -16.40 -19.77
C LYS A 322 -6.27 -17.52 -19.93
N PHE A 323 -6.15 -18.42 -18.96
CA PHE A 323 -5.16 -19.51 -18.94
C PHE A 323 -3.73 -19.04 -19.25
N LEU A 324 -3.41 -17.78 -18.93
CA LEU A 324 -2.06 -17.26 -19.09
C LEU A 324 -1.19 -17.91 -18.02
N GLY A 325 -0.04 -18.44 -18.46
CA GLY A 325 0.99 -18.90 -17.54
C GLY A 325 1.35 -17.82 -16.52
N GLU A 326 1.78 -18.26 -15.34
CA GLU A 326 1.96 -17.41 -14.16
C GLU A 326 2.80 -16.15 -14.41
N ASP A 327 3.90 -16.25 -15.15
CA ASP A 327 4.77 -15.12 -15.47
C ASP A 327 4.16 -14.20 -16.54
N LYS A 328 3.60 -14.77 -17.61
CA LYS A 328 2.95 -14.00 -18.68
C LYS A 328 1.78 -13.17 -18.17
N SER A 329 1.02 -13.70 -17.21
CA SER A 329 -0.10 -12.98 -16.60
C SER A 329 0.35 -11.70 -15.87
N PHE A 330 1.55 -11.68 -15.28
CA PHE A 330 2.03 -10.51 -14.56
C PHE A 330 2.58 -9.45 -15.50
N ASP A 331 3.35 -9.85 -16.52
CA ASP A 331 3.84 -8.95 -17.57
C ASP A 331 2.70 -8.31 -18.36
N TYR A 332 1.62 -9.07 -18.56
CA TYR A 332 0.39 -8.54 -19.13
C TYR A 332 -0.24 -7.43 -18.27
N VAL A 333 -0.43 -7.67 -16.97
CA VAL A 333 -1.01 -6.66 -16.06
C VAL A 333 -0.11 -5.43 -15.93
N ARG A 334 1.20 -5.61 -15.94
CA ARG A 334 2.19 -4.51 -15.97
C ARG A 334 2.04 -3.66 -17.23
N THR A 335 1.95 -4.31 -18.38
CA THR A 335 1.79 -3.64 -19.67
C THR A 335 0.51 -2.82 -19.72
N LEU A 336 -0.61 -3.35 -19.23
CA LEU A 336 -1.85 -2.58 -19.15
C LEU A 336 -1.73 -1.36 -18.24
N THR A 337 -1.03 -1.50 -17.12
CA THR A 337 -0.77 -0.37 -16.23
C THR A 337 0.13 0.67 -16.91
N LEU A 338 1.17 0.25 -17.63
CA LEU A 338 2.07 1.14 -18.36
C LEU A 338 1.32 1.93 -19.45
N LEU A 339 0.47 1.28 -20.23
CA LEU A 339 -0.35 1.94 -21.24
C LEU A 339 -1.27 2.98 -20.62
N ALA A 340 -1.90 2.63 -19.49
CA ALA A 340 -2.77 3.53 -18.77
C ALA A 340 -1.99 4.73 -18.20
N TYR A 341 -0.77 4.52 -17.70
CA TYR A 341 0.15 5.58 -17.26
C TYR A 341 0.56 6.49 -18.43
N TYR A 342 0.95 5.91 -19.56
CA TYR A 342 1.29 6.62 -20.79
C TYR A 342 0.13 7.51 -21.26
N LYS A 343 -1.10 6.99 -21.22
CA LYS A 343 -2.30 7.77 -21.58
C LYS A 343 -2.61 8.89 -20.60
N LYS A 344 -2.70 8.56 -19.31
CA LYS A 344 -3.33 9.44 -18.31
C LYS A 344 -2.36 10.35 -17.58
N VAL A 345 -1.10 9.93 -17.39
CA VAL A 345 -0.09 10.70 -16.67
C VAL A 345 0.83 11.42 -17.63
N LEU A 346 1.23 10.75 -18.72
CA LEU A 346 2.10 11.35 -19.74
C LEU A 346 1.31 11.97 -20.90
N GLU A 347 -0.02 11.81 -20.96
CA GLU A 347 -0.86 12.35 -22.04
C GLU A 347 -0.35 12.00 -23.46
N GLU A 348 0.09 10.77 -23.66
CA GLU A 348 0.54 10.20 -24.95
C GLU A 348 1.64 10.98 -25.69
N PRO A 349 2.88 11.03 -25.17
CA PRO A 349 3.98 11.65 -25.91
C PRO A 349 4.19 10.96 -27.25
N ILE A 350 4.39 11.77 -28.29
CA ILE A 350 4.52 11.31 -29.69
C ILE A 350 5.94 10.83 -29.97
N ASN A 351 6.93 11.40 -29.29
CA ASN A 351 8.34 11.08 -29.48
C ASN A 351 9.13 11.09 -28.16
N GLU A 352 10.39 10.66 -28.25
CA GLU A 352 11.30 10.53 -27.10
C GLU A 352 11.57 11.85 -26.40
N LEU A 353 11.71 12.93 -27.18
CA LEU A 353 12.00 14.25 -26.63
C LEU A 353 10.83 14.79 -25.82
N GLU A 354 9.60 14.58 -26.30
CA GLU A 354 8.38 14.89 -25.57
C GLU A 354 8.25 14.03 -24.31
N LEU A 355 8.55 12.73 -24.39
CA LEU A 355 8.57 11.84 -23.23
C LEU A 355 9.56 12.34 -22.16
N ILE A 356 10.79 12.66 -22.54
CA ILE A 356 11.82 13.18 -21.63
C ILE A 356 11.38 14.52 -21.03
N ASN A 357 10.74 15.40 -21.81
CA ASN A 357 10.18 16.65 -21.31
C ASN A 357 9.08 16.42 -20.27
N LYS A 358 8.20 15.43 -20.45
CA LYS A 358 7.17 15.10 -19.46
C LYS A 358 7.74 14.43 -18.20
N LEU A 359 8.92 13.81 -18.27
CA LEU A 359 9.63 13.25 -17.11
C LEU A 359 10.44 14.29 -16.32
N GLN A 360 10.79 15.44 -16.92
CA GLN A 360 11.63 16.49 -16.31
C GLN A 360 11.06 17.10 -15.03
N SER A 361 9.77 16.95 -14.74
CA SER A 361 9.22 17.32 -13.43
C SER A 361 9.89 16.58 -12.25
N SER A 362 10.72 15.56 -12.53
CA SER A 362 11.29 14.62 -11.57
C SER A 362 12.83 14.71 -11.42
N GLY A 363 13.53 15.46 -12.27
CA GLY A 363 15.01 15.54 -12.29
C GLY A 363 15.59 16.42 -13.41
N SER A 364 16.93 16.57 -13.44
CA SER A 364 17.63 17.40 -14.43
C SER A 364 17.59 16.80 -15.84
N LYS A 365 17.11 17.56 -16.82
CA LYS A 365 16.96 17.20 -18.24
C LYS A 365 18.20 16.55 -18.85
N GLU A 366 19.37 17.15 -18.62
CA GLU A 366 20.65 16.72 -19.20
C GLU A 366 20.99 15.28 -18.82
N ILE A 367 20.80 14.91 -17.55
CA ILE A 367 21.05 13.55 -17.06
C ILE A 367 20.08 12.53 -17.69
N LEU A 368 18.82 12.93 -17.93
CA LEU A 368 17.84 12.04 -18.56
C LEU A 368 18.17 11.80 -20.04
N VAL A 369 18.60 12.85 -20.75
CA VAL A 369 19.04 12.76 -22.14
C VAL A 369 20.30 11.90 -22.26
N GLU A 370 21.28 12.08 -21.38
CA GLU A 370 22.51 11.27 -21.35
C GLU A 370 22.19 9.78 -21.15
N ILE A 371 21.29 9.46 -20.21
CA ILE A 371 20.88 8.07 -19.96
C ILE A 371 20.05 7.52 -21.12
N ALA A 372 19.20 8.33 -21.75
CA ALA A 372 18.45 7.94 -22.94
C ALA A 372 19.41 7.64 -24.10
N ASN A 373 20.46 8.42 -24.30
CA ASN A 373 21.48 8.14 -25.32
C ASN A 373 22.14 6.77 -25.09
N CYS A 374 22.46 6.41 -23.84
CA CYS A 374 22.97 5.07 -23.50
C CYS A 374 21.97 3.95 -23.81
N PHE A 375 20.66 4.22 -23.86
CA PHE A 375 19.64 3.23 -24.25
C PHE A 375 19.68 2.92 -25.75
N TYR A 376 20.19 3.85 -26.57
CA TYR A 376 20.24 3.74 -28.03
C TYR A 376 21.61 3.34 -28.59
N GLU A 377 22.64 3.25 -27.75
CA GLU A 377 23.95 2.75 -28.17
C GLU A 377 23.84 1.37 -28.83
N ILE A 378 24.18 1.32 -30.13
CA ILE A 378 23.97 0.17 -31.02
C ILE A 378 24.87 -1.02 -30.61
N ASN A 379 26.02 -0.73 -29.98
CA ASN A 379 26.99 -1.73 -29.57
C ASN A 379 27.00 -1.83 -28.03
N GLY A 380 26.29 -2.80 -27.46
CA GLY A 380 26.39 -3.07 -26.03
C GLY A 380 25.23 -3.83 -25.40
N GLU A 381 25.37 -4.09 -24.10
CA GLU A 381 24.39 -4.77 -23.24
C GLU A 381 23.00 -4.07 -23.24
N HIS A 382 22.98 -2.77 -23.52
CA HIS A 382 21.78 -1.94 -23.55
C HIS A 382 20.89 -2.24 -24.76
N HIS A 383 21.48 -2.55 -25.92
CA HIS A 383 20.75 -2.92 -27.13
C HIS A 383 19.94 -4.21 -26.93
N ILE A 384 20.56 -5.27 -26.39
CA ILE A 384 19.89 -6.56 -26.13
C ILE A 384 18.72 -6.36 -25.15
N TYR A 385 18.94 -5.58 -24.09
CA TYR A 385 17.92 -5.29 -23.10
C TYR A 385 16.76 -4.48 -23.68
N ARG A 386 17.04 -3.50 -24.54
CA ARG A 386 16.03 -2.71 -25.25
C ARG A 386 15.13 -3.60 -26.11
N GLU A 387 15.71 -4.43 -26.98
CA GLU A 387 14.93 -5.30 -27.86
C GLU A 387 14.08 -6.30 -27.07
N ASP A 388 14.59 -6.86 -25.97
CA ASP A 388 13.81 -7.72 -25.07
C ASP A 388 12.61 -6.96 -24.46
N LEU A 389 12.81 -5.73 -23.98
CA LEU A 389 11.72 -4.91 -23.46
C LEU A 389 10.65 -4.61 -24.50
N ILE A 390 11.06 -4.14 -25.69
CA ILE A 390 10.14 -3.81 -26.78
C ILE A 390 9.30 -5.04 -27.11
N ASN A 391 9.94 -6.19 -27.29
CA ASN A 391 9.24 -7.44 -27.63
C ASN A 391 8.30 -7.90 -26.53
N ARG A 392 8.66 -7.80 -25.25
CA ARG A 392 7.77 -8.17 -24.12
C ARG A 392 6.56 -7.26 -24.02
N ILE A 393 6.76 -5.95 -24.18
CA ILE A 393 5.67 -4.97 -24.15
C ILE A 393 4.75 -5.21 -25.35
N TYR A 394 5.31 -5.24 -26.56
CA TYR A 394 4.55 -5.43 -27.79
C TYR A 394 3.77 -6.74 -27.81
N SER A 395 4.40 -7.86 -27.43
CA SER A 395 3.71 -9.15 -27.33
C SER A 395 2.56 -9.13 -26.32
N SER A 396 2.74 -8.47 -25.17
CA SER A 396 1.68 -8.31 -24.16
C SER A 396 0.51 -7.47 -24.68
N ILE A 397 0.79 -6.40 -25.42
CA ILE A 397 -0.22 -5.58 -26.10
C ILE A 397 -1.00 -6.42 -27.10
N HIS A 398 -0.30 -7.20 -27.93
CA HIS A 398 -0.93 -8.01 -28.98
C HIS A 398 -1.82 -9.12 -28.40
N ILE A 399 -1.40 -9.75 -27.28
CA ILE A 399 -2.25 -10.69 -26.53
C ILE A 399 -3.55 -10.01 -26.09
N TYR A 400 -3.48 -8.75 -25.64
CA TYR A 400 -4.67 -8.02 -25.23
C TYR A 400 -5.59 -7.71 -26.40
N LYS A 401 -5.03 -7.17 -27.48
CA LYS A 401 -5.76 -6.81 -28.71
C LYS A 401 -6.53 -8.01 -29.26
N ASN A 402 -5.91 -9.19 -29.28
CA ASN A 402 -6.55 -10.43 -29.75
C ASN A 402 -7.62 -10.96 -28.79
N SER A 403 -7.55 -10.64 -27.50
CA SER A 403 -8.51 -11.12 -26.49
C SER A 403 -9.76 -10.25 -26.32
N ILE A 404 -9.86 -9.14 -27.07
CA ILE A 404 -11.03 -8.26 -27.12
C ILE A 404 -11.93 -8.57 -28.32
N ARG A 405 -11.41 -9.26 -29.33
CA ARG A 405 -12.21 -9.89 -30.37
C ARG A 405 -12.82 -11.17 -29.83
#